data_AF-A0A939NLR3-F1
#
_entry.id   AF-A0A939NLR3-F1
#
_cell.length_a   1.000
_cell.length_b   1.000
_cell.length_c   1.000
_cell.angle_alpha   90.00
_cell.angle_beta   90.00
_cell.angle_gamma   90.00
#
_symmetry.space_group_name_H-M   'P 1'
#
loop_
_entity.id
_entity.type
_entity.pdbx_description
1 polymer ?
#
loop_
_entity_poly.entity_id
_entity_poly.type
_entity_poly.pdbx_seq_one_letter_code
_entity_poly.pdbx_strand_id
1 'polypeptide(L)' 'MQDCLQRMRDAGYTPVKRFEKPLYKENKDGTFEVYKQEIEFVGKIYNNDWQTVME' A
#
# COMPACT_ATOMS: atom_id res chain seq x y z
N MET A 1 3.71 -9.70 4.17
CA MET A 1 2.71 -9.18 3.21
C MET A 1 1.28 -9.32 3.74
N GLN A 2 0.92 -10.47 4.33
CA GLN A 2 -0.41 -10.70 4.92
C GLN A 2 -0.80 -9.65 5.98
N ASP A 3 0.12 -9.24 6.87
CA ASP A 3 -0.12 -8.15 7.85
C ASP A 3 -0.56 -6.81 7.24
N CYS A 4 -0.04 -6.44 6.07
CA CYS A 4 -0.41 -5.18 5.43
C CYS A 4 -1.83 -5.26 4.88
N LEU A 5 -2.15 -6.34 4.17
CA LEU A 5 -3.48 -6.56 3.60
C LEU A 5 -4.54 -6.76 4.69
N GLN A 6 -4.18 -7.39 5.80
CA GLN A 6 -5.07 -7.56 6.95
C GLN A 6 -5.41 -6.20 7.56
N ARG A 7 -4.41 -5.36 7.86
CA ARG A 7 -4.64 -3.98 8.35
C ARG A 7 -5.48 -3.14 7.39
N MET A 8 -5.29 -3.30 6.07
CA MET A 8 -6.14 -2.62 5.08
C MET A 8 -7.60 -3.06 5.20
N ARG A 9 -7.85 -4.38 5.31
CA ARG A 9 -9.21 -4.91 5.51
C ARG A 9 -9.84 -4.45 6.82
N ASP A 10 -9.10 -4.52 7.93
CA ASP A 10 -9.57 -4.05 9.24
C ASP A 10 -9.91 -2.55 9.24
N ALA A 11 -9.22 -1.76 8.41
CA ALA A 11 -9.50 -0.35 8.20
C ALA A 11 -10.55 -0.06 7.09
N GLY A 12 -11.21 -1.09 6.53
CA GLY A 12 -12.26 -0.95 5.51
C GLY A 12 -11.76 -0.64 4.10
N TYR A 13 -10.46 -0.75 3.85
CA TYR A 13 -9.88 -0.56 2.52
C TYR A 13 -9.85 -1.87 1.73
N THR A 14 -10.29 -1.79 0.48
CA THR A 14 -10.06 -2.83 -0.52
C THR A 14 -8.82 -2.47 -1.35
N PRO A 15 -7.77 -3.31 -1.39
CA PRO A 15 -6.58 -3.03 -2.20
C PRO A 15 -6.92 -3.09 -3.68
N VAL A 16 -6.61 -2.03 -4.43
CA VAL A 16 -6.89 -1.92 -5.87
C VAL A 16 -5.62 -1.87 -6.73
N LYS A 17 -4.45 -1.63 -6.12
CA LYS A 17 -3.17 -1.58 -6.82
C LYS A 17 -2.02 -1.96 -5.90
N ARG A 18 -1.00 -2.63 -6.46
CA ARG A 18 0.27 -2.95 -5.81
C ARG A 18 1.41 -2.32 -6.61
N PHE A 19 2.39 -1.76 -5.91
CA PHE A 19 3.64 -1.25 -6.47
C PHE A 19 4.82 -1.89 -5.75
N GLU A 20 5.90 -2.10 -6.50
CA GLU A 20 7.17 -2.59 -5.97
C GLU A 20 8.23 -1.54 -6.29
N LYS A 21 8.63 -0.77 -5.27
CA LYS A 21 9.62 0.30 -5.40
C LYS A 21 10.97 -0.18 -4.87
N PRO A 22 12.02 -0.23 -5.69
CA PRO A 22 13.37 -0.44 -5.20
C PRO A 22 13.84 0.81 -4.44
N LEU A 23 14.28 0.61 -3.20
CA LEU A 23 15.07 1.55 -2.45
C LEU A 23 16.53 1.33 -2.75
N TYR A 24 17.18 2.40 -3.19
CA TYR A 24 18.61 2.43 -3.46
C TYR A 24 19.36 2.96 -2.24
N LYS A 25 20.54 2.40 -1.99
CA LYS A 25 21.48 2.90 -0.97
C LYS A 25 22.77 3.28 -1.65
N GLU A 26 23.31 4.42 -1.24
CA GLU A 26 24.63 4.87 -1.66
C GLU A 26 25.71 4.14 -0.85
N ASN A 27 26.70 3.59 -1.56
CA ASN A 27 27.89 2.97 -0.99
C ASN A 27 28.99 3.99 -0.75
N LYS A 28 29.98 3.61 0.05
CA LYS A 28 31.15 4.47 0.37
C LYS A 28 31.93 4.88 -0.88
N ASP A 29 31.92 4.02 -1.91
CA ASP A 29 32.58 4.25 -3.20
C ASP A 29 31.71 5.08 -4.18
N GLY A 30 30.57 5.61 -3.73
CA GLY A 30 29.67 6.46 -4.54
C GLY A 30 28.77 5.71 -5.52
N THR A 31 28.78 4.37 -5.50
CA THR A 31 27.87 3.54 -6.29
C THR A 31 26.51 3.38 -5.58
N PHE A 32 25.45 3.19 -6.36
CA PHE A 32 24.11 2.90 -5.83
C PHE A 32 23.79 1.42 -6.02
N GLU A 33 23.37 0.77 -4.94
CA GLU A 33 22.85 -0.61 -4.99
C GLU A 33 21.40 -0.66 -4.53
N VAL A 34 20.66 -1.65 -5.03
CA VAL A 34 19.30 -1.93 -4.55
C VAL A 34 19.41 -2.53 -3.16
N TYR A 35 19.04 -1.76 -2.15
CA TYR A 35 19.11 -2.15 -0.75
C TYR A 35 17.87 -2.91 -0.29
N LYS A 36 16.69 -2.49 -0.76
CA LYS A 36 15.42 -3.08 -0.33
C LYS A 36 14.34 -2.91 -1.41
N GLN A 37 13.40 -3.84 -1.47
CA GLN A 37 12.14 -3.68 -2.20
C GLN A 37 11.04 -3.29 -1.23
N GLU A 38 10.45 -2.11 -1.42
CA GLU A 38 9.24 -1.71 -0.73
C GLU A 38 8.02 -2.08 -1.55
N ILE A 39 7.03 -2.64 -0.87
CA ILE A 39 5.75 -3.00 -1.49
C ILE A 39 4.70 -2.06 -0.95
N GLU A 40 4.08 -1.29 -1.82
CA GLU A 40 3.02 -0.36 -1.48
C GLU A 40 1.68 -0.85 -2.07
N PHE A 41 0.62 -0.74 -1.27
CA PHE A 41 -0.74 -1.04 -1.71
C PHE A 41 -1.58 0.22 -1.65
N VAL A 42 -2.33 0.49 -2.72
CA VAL A 42 -3.34 1.54 -2.75
C VAL A 42 -4.69 0.90 -2.45
N GLY A 43 -5.34 1.37 -1.40
CA GLY A 43 -6.69 0.96 -1.01
C GLY A 43 -7.75 1.96 -1.48
N LYS A 44 -8.96 1.48 -1.74
CA LYS A 44 -10.16 2.31 -1.87
C LYS A 44 -11.19 1.89 -0.82
N ILE A 45 -11.90 2.86 -0.26
CA ILE A 45 -13.11 2.64 0.52
C ILE A 45 -14.28 2.83 -0.44
N TYR A 46 -15.12 1.81 -0.59
CA TYR A 46 -16.39 1.97 -1.27
C TYR A 46 -17.37 2.58 -0.27
N ASN A 47 -17.48 3.91 -0.26
CA ASN A 47 -18.53 4.55 0.51
C ASN A 47 -19.86 4.25 -0.22
N ASN A 48 -20.64 3.28 0.27
CA ASN A 48 -21.99 3.05 -0.23
C ASN A 48 -23.02 3.99 0.43
N ASP A 49 -22.58 5.20 0.82
CA ASP A 49 -23.37 6.19 1.56
C ASP A 49 -24.36 6.97 0.67
N TRP A 50 -25.03 6.25 -0.24
CA TRP A 50 -26.25 6.72 -0.92
C TRP A 50 -27.50 5.97 -0.44
N GLN A 51 -27.40 5.19 0.64
CA GLN A 51 -28.52 4.36 1.13
C GLN A 51 -28.93 4.58 2.60
N THR A 52 -28.44 5.62 3.29
CA THR A 52 -28.82 5.90 4.69
C THR A 52 -29.35 7.34 4.89
N VAL A 53 -30.21 7.82 3.98
CA VAL A 53 -31.05 9.01 4.23
C VAL A 53 -32.53 8.79 3.85
N MET A 54 -32.99 7.55 3.79
CA MET A 54 -34.43 7.25 3.71
C MET A 54 -34.80 6.11 4.66
N GLU A 55 -34.93 6.43 5.94
CA GLU A 55 -35.90 5.83 6.85
C GLU A 55 -36.50 6.92 7.74
#